data_AF-A0A8J4WYM8-F1
#
_entry.id   AF-A0A8J4WYM8-F1
#
_cell.length_a   1.000
_cell.length_b   1.000
_cell.length_c   1.000
_cell.angle_alpha   90.00
_cell.angle_beta   90.00
_cell.angle_gamma   90.00
#
_symmetry.space_group_name_H-M   'P 1'
#
loop_
_entity.id
_entity.type
_entity.pdbx_description
1 polymer ?
#
loop_
_entity_poly.entity_id
_entity_poly.type
_entity_poly.pdbx_seq_one_letter_code
_entity_poly.pdbx_strand_id
1 'polypeptide(L)' 'PGTVALREIRRYQKSTELLIRKLPFQRLVREIAQDFKTDLRFQSAAIGALQ' A
#
# COMPACT_ATOMS: atom_id res chain seq x y z
N PRO A 1 25.71 16.09 -1.24
CA PRO A 1 24.23 16.03 -1.38
C PRO A 1 23.84 15.02 -2.48
N GLY A 2 22.85 14.15 -2.26
CA GLY A 2 22.40 13.17 -3.27
C GLY A 2 22.93 11.73 -3.09
N THR A 3 24.03 11.53 -2.37
CA THR A 3 24.56 10.17 -2.12
C THR A 3 23.58 9.28 -1.36
N VAL A 4 22.84 9.83 -0.40
CA VAL A 4 21.81 9.09 0.35
C VAL A 4 20.63 8.74 -0.56
N ALA A 5 20.16 9.69 -1.37
CA ALA A 5 19.08 9.47 -2.32
C ALA A 5 19.44 8.38 -3.35
N LEU A 6 20.66 8.40 -3.91
CA LEU A 6 21.14 7.36 -4.82
C LEU A 6 21.20 5.98 -4.17
N ARG A 7 21.56 5.92 -2.88
CA ARG A 7 21.54 4.66 -2.11
C ARG A 7 20.12 4.17 -1.86
N GLU A 8 19.18 5.05 -1.56
CA GLU A 8 17.77 4.71 -1.37
C GLU A 8 17.11 4.23 -2.66
N ILE A 9 17.37 4.89 -3.79
CA ILE A 9 16.90 4.45 -5.12
C ILE A 9 17.38 3.01 -5.40
N ARG A 10 18.67 2.75 -5.24
CA ARG A 10 19.23 1.40 -5.44
C ARG A 10 18.63 0.37 -4.49
N ARG A 11 18.35 0.75 -3.23
CA ARG A 11 17.70 -0.13 -2.25
C ARG A 11 16.28 -0.49 -2.68
N TYR A 12 15.43 0.50 -2.96
CA TYR A 12 14.02 0.29 -3.28
C TYR A 12 13.79 -0.30 -4.67
N GLN A 13 14.69 -0.10 -5.62
CA GLN A 13 14.65 -0.79 -6.91
C GLN A 13 15.03 -2.28 -6.81
N LYS A 14 15.79 -2.68 -5.78
CA LYS A 14 16.23 -4.06 -5.58
C LYS A 14 15.23 -4.90 -4.78
N SER A 15 14.47 -4.29 -3.87
CA SER A 15 13.44 -4.98 -3.09
C SER A 15 12.07 -4.94 -3.77
N THR A 16 11.18 -5.82 -3.31
CA THR A 16 9.78 -5.87 -3.75
C THR A 16 8.83 -5.74 -2.56
N GLU A 17 9.33 -5.20 -1.44
CA GLU A 17 8.51 -4.98 -0.25
C GLU A 17 7.54 -3.83 -0.51
N LEU A 18 6.34 -3.95 0.05
CA LEU A 18 5.35 -2.88 -0.01
C LEU A 18 5.88 -1.64 0.70
N LEU A 19 6.00 -0.53 -0.04
CA LEU A 19 6.51 0.74 0.50
C LEU A 19 5.44 1.48 1.32
N ILE A 20 4.16 1.23 1.02
CA ILE A 20 3.02 1.80 1.75
C ILE A 20 2.63 0.85 2.89
N ARG A 21 2.41 1.42 4.08
CA ARG A 21 2.05 0.66 5.29
C ARG A 21 0.65 0.03 5.12
N LYS A 22 0.56 -1.26 5.44
CA LYS A 22 -0.65 -2.09 5.24
C LYS A 22 -1.91 -1.57 5.96
N LEU A 23 -1.82 -1.19 7.23
CA LEU A 23 -3.01 -0.79 8.01
C LEU A 23 -3.61 0.55 7.54
N PRO A 24 -2.82 1.64 7.32
CA PRO A 24 -3.33 2.85 6.70
C PRO A 24 -3.92 2.62 5.31
N PHE A 25 -3.25 1.85 4.45
CA PHE A 25 -3.76 1.51 3.12
C PHE A 25 -5.11 0.75 3.19
N GLN A 26 -5.22 -0.23 4.08
CA GLN A 26 -6.46 -0.97 4.31
C GLN A 26 -7.61 -0.05 4.79
N ARG A 27 -7.32 0.95 5.63
CA ARG A 27 -8.34 1.93 6.08
C ARG A 27 -8.83 2.77 4.90
N LEU A 28 -7.92 3.27 4.07
CA LEU A 28 -8.25 4.05 2.87
C LEU A 28 -9.12 3.25 1.89
N VAL A 29 -8.78 1.98 1.63
CA VAL A 29 -9.59 1.11 0.77
C VAL A 29 -11.01 0.98 1.29
N ARG A 30 -11.19 0.82 2.61
CA ARG A 30 -12.52 0.68 3.23
C ARG A 30 -13.31 1.99 3.21
N GLU A 31 -12.63 3.11 3.44
CA GLU A 31 -13.22 4.45 3.37
C GLU A 31 -13.82 4.69 1.98
N ILE A 32 -13.03 4.52 0.92
CA ILE A 32 -13.49 4.69 -0.47
C ILE A 32 -14.62 3.71 -0.81
N ALA A 33 -14.50 2.44 -0.40
CA ALA A 33 -15.52 1.43 -0.70
C ALA A 33 -16.87 1.70 -0.02
N GLN A 34 -16.85 2.32 1.16
CA GLN A 34 -18.06 2.65 1.92
C GLN A 34 -18.94 3.66 1.16
N ASP A 35 -18.35 4.54 0.35
CA ASP A 35 -19.07 5.50 -0.48
C ASP A 35 -19.89 4.83 -1.60
N PHE A 36 -19.51 3.62 -2.01
CA PHE A 36 -20.23 2.85 -3.03
C PHE A 36 -21.24 1.86 -2.44
N LYS A 37 -20.88 1.18 -1.35
CA LYS A 37 -21.76 0.23 -0.67
C LYS A 37 -21.33 0.04 0.78
N THR A 38 -22.28 0.24 1.70
CA THR A 38 -22.05 -0.01 3.12
C THR A 38 -21.88 -1.51 3.41
N ASP A 39 -21.18 -1.82 4.50
CA ASP A 39 -21.03 -3.18 5.06
C ASP A 39 -20.28 -4.19 4.18
N LEU A 40 -19.45 -3.70 3.26
CA LEU A 40 -18.56 -4.53 2.46
C LEU A 40 -17.47 -5.21 3.32
N ARG A 41 -17.31 -6.52 3.11
CA ARG A 41 -16.19 -7.30 3.65
C ARG A 41 -15.18 -7.58 2.55
N PHE A 42 -13.91 -7.49 2.91
CA PHE A 42 -12.79 -7.75 2.01
C PHE A 42 -12.08 -9.01 2.45
N GLN A 43 -11.74 -9.86 1.47
CA GLN A 43 -10.76 -10.91 1.67
C GLN A 43 -9.39 -10.29 1.94
N SER A 44 -8.56 -10.96 2.74
CA SER A 44 -7.20 -10.50 3.04
C SER A 44 -6.34 -10.37 1.76
N ALA A 45 -6.50 -11.31 0.83
CA ALA A 45 -5.81 -11.29 -0.46
C ALA A 45 -6.28 -10.13 -1.36
N ALA A 46 -7.56 -9.75 -1.30
CA ALA A 46 -8.10 -8.65 -2.10
C ALA A 46 -7.47 -7.30 -1.71
N ILE A 47 -7.30 -7.04 -0.40
CA ILE A 47 -6.60 -5.83 0.07
C ILE A 47 -5.14 -5.83 -0.40
N GLY A 48 -4.48 -6.99 -0.41
CA GLY A 48 -3.11 -7.13 -0.90
C GLY A 48 -2.97 -7.03 -2.42
N ALA A 49 -4.02 -7.31 -3.19
CA ALA A 49 -4.00 -7.19 -4.65
C ALA A 49 -4.25 -5.75 -5.14
N LEU A 50 -4.87 -4.91 -4.31
CA LEU A 50 -5.04 -3.49 -4.58
C LEU A 50 -3.74 -2.67 -4.40
N GLN A 51 -2.72 -3.27 -3.78
CA GLN A 51 -1.42 -2.64 -3.46
C GLN A 51 -0.27 -3.35 -4.14
#